data_AF-L8JRC1-F1
#
_entry.id   AF-L8JRC1-F1
#
_cell.length_a   1.000
_cell.length_b   1.000
_cell.length_c   1.000
_cell.angle_alpha   90.00
_cell.angle_beta   90.00
_cell.angle_gamma   90.00
#
_symmetry.space_group_name_H-M   'P 1'
#
loop_
_entity.id
_entity.type
_entity.pdbx_description
1 polymer ?
#
loop_
_entity_poly.entity_id
_entity_poly.type
_entity_poly.pdbx_seq_one_letter_code
_entity_poly.pdbx_strand_id
1 'polypeptide(L)'
;MDQTLAFSLVAMYLFHFISYVIICLSVEYLNAKLPSQVGYAYLASVFIKIGVFVLVFKSTIVGAEDLTLVERLYIIIPMFLFLVLEAIYCGRLMNAQQHTK
;
A
#
# COMPACT_ATOMS: atom_id res chain seq x y z
N MET A 1 1.83 -9.61 30.25
CA MET A 1 1.04 -10.56 29.44
C MET A 1 1.67 -10.59 28.08
N ASP A 2 2.17 -11.75 27.66
CA ASP A 2 2.70 -11.96 26.30
C ASP A 2 1.50 -12.07 25.35
N GLN A 3 1.20 -10.99 24.63
CA GLN A 3 0.06 -10.93 23.70
C GLN A 3 0.51 -11.56 22.38
N THR A 4 0.26 -12.86 22.23
CA THR A 4 0.43 -13.55 20.94
C THR A 4 -0.67 -13.09 19.99
N LEU A 5 -0.30 -12.26 19.00
CA LEU A 5 -1.20 -11.83 17.94
C LEU A 5 -1.67 -13.02 17.09
N ALA A 6 -2.93 -13.01 16.66
CA ALA A 6 -3.50 -14.02 15.76
C ALA A 6 -2.88 -14.01 14.34
N PHE A 7 -1.96 -13.08 14.06
CA PHE A 7 -1.35 -12.88 12.74
C PHE A 7 0.07 -12.32 12.84
N SER A 8 0.83 -12.47 11.76
CA SER A 8 2.18 -11.92 11.66
C SER A 8 2.16 -10.46 11.21
N LEU A 9 2.42 -9.54 12.15
CA LEU A 9 2.63 -8.12 11.82
C LEU A 9 3.79 -7.92 10.84
N VAL A 10 4.89 -8.64 11.03
CA VAL A 10 6.07 -8.55 10.17
C VAL A 10 5.70 -8.87 8.72
N ALA A 11 4.88 -9.90 8.48
CA ALA A 11 4.42 -10.25 7.15
C ALA A 11 3.59 -9.11 6.50
N MET A 12 2.74 -8.42 7.28
CA MET A 12 1.95 -7.28 6.77
C MET A 12 2.82 -6.08 6.41
N TYR A 13 3.78 -5.71 7.28
CA TYR A 13 4.73 -4.64 6.98
C TYR A 13 5.57 -4.96 5.74
N LEU A 14 6.06 -6.20 5.61
CA LEU A 14 6.80 -6.64 4.43
C LEU A 14 5.95 -6.61 3.17
N PHE A 15 4.69 -7.06 3.23
CA PHE A 15 3.77 -6.97 2.10
C PHE A 15 3.61 -5.52 1.62
N HIS A 16 3.33 -4.59 2.55
CA HIS A 16 3.16 -3.19 2.18
C HIS A 16 4.45 -2.53 1.68
N PHE A 17 5.61 -2.91 2.23
CA PHE A 17 6.91 -2.44 1.76
C PHE A 17 7.23 -2.93 0.35
N ILE A 18 7.06 -4.23 0.08
CA ILE A 18 7.29 -4.79 -1.26
C ILE A 18 6.32 -4.15 -2.27
N SER A 19 5.05 -4.04 -1.90
CA SER A 19 4.05 -3.39 -2.74
C SER A 19 4.40 -1.91 -3.00
N TYR A 20 4.88 -1.18 -2.00
CA TYR A 20 5.38 0.19 -2.14
C TYR A 20 6.47 0.30 -3.20
N VAL A 21 7.50 -0.55 -3.12
CA VAL A 21 8.60 -0.56 -4.09
C VAL A 21 8.08 -0.86 -5.50
N ILE A 22 7.20 -1.84 -5.66
CA ILE A 22 6.61 -2.18 -6.97
C ILE A 22 5.83 -1.00 -7.54
N ILE A 23 5.02 -0.32 -6.73
CA ILE A 23 4.20 0.82 -7.16
C ILE A 23 5.09 1.99 -7.58
N CYS A 24 6.09 2.36 -6.77
CA CYS A 24 7.03 3.43 -7.07
C CYS A 24 7.75 3.18 -8.40
N LEU A 25 8.33 1.98 -8.59
CA LEU A 25 9.02 1.62 -9.84
C LEU A 25 8.07 1.63 -11.05
N SER A 26 6.85 1.11 -10.89
CA SER A 26 5.85 1.09 -11.96
C SER A 26 5.44 2.50 -12.37
N VAL A 27 5.25 3.38 -11.38
CA VAL A 27 4.89 4.78 -11.57
C VAL A 27 6.04 5.56 -12.23
N GLU A 28 7.30 5.36 -11.81
CA GLU A 28 8.46 5.97 -12.47
C GLU A 28 8.60 5.55 -13.93
N TYR A 29 8.50 4.24 -14.19
CA TYR A 29 8.57 3.70 -15.53
C TYR A 29 7.45 4.27 -16.42
N LEU A 30 6.23 4.35 -15.90
CA LEU A 30 5.12 4.93 -16.63
C LEU A 30 5.32 6.43 -16.85
N ASN A 31 5.82 7.16 -15.85
CA ASN A 31 6.07 8.59 -15.93
C ASN A 31 7.04 8.94 -17.07
N ALA A 32 8.05 8.09 -17.32
CA ALA A 32 8.98 8.27 -18.44
C ALA A 32 8.33 8.13 -19.83
N LYS A 33 7.18 7.44 -19.94
CA LYS A 33 6.51 7.16 -21.22
C LYS A 33 5.21 7.93 -21.40
N LEU A 34 4.41 8.04 -20.35
CA LEU A 34 3.04 8.56 -20.32
C LEU A 34 2.81 9.39 -19.04
N PRO A 35 3.50 10.53 -18.87
CA PRO A 35 3.46 11.33 -17.63
C PRO A 35 2.05 11.83 -17.26
N SER A 36 1.19 12.05 -18.26
CA SER A 36 -0.21 12.47 -18.03
C SER A 36 -1.09 11.40 -17.38
N GLN A 37 -0.66 10.13 -17.37
CA GLN A 37 -1.46 9.01 -16.88
C GLN A 37 -1.03 8.50 -15.49
N VAL A 38 0.02 9.11 -14.90
CA VAL A 38 0.63 8.65 -13.65
C VAL A 38 -0.37 8.64 -12.48
N GLY A 39 -1.21 9.68 -12.35
CA GLY A 39 -2.21 9.74 -11.28
C GLY A 39 -3.22 8.60 -11.35
N TYR A 40 -3.70 8.27 -12.56
CA TYR A 40 -4.62 7.16 -12.76
C TYR A 40 -3.97 5.80 -12.50
N ALA A 41 -2.72 5.62 -12.92
CA ALA A 41 -1.97 4.39 -12.68
C ALA A 41 -1.68 4.18 -11.18
N TYR A 42 -1.35 5.24 -10.45
CA TYR A 42 -1.20 5.17 -9.00
C TYR A 42 -2.52 4.74 -8.34
N LEU A 43 -3.64 5.39 -8.68
CA LEU A 43 -4.95 5.05 -8.13
C LEU A 43 -5.35 3.59 -8.43
N ALA A 44 -5.16 3.13 -9.66
CA ALA A 44 -5.39 1.73 -10.03
C ALA A 44 -4.51 0.77 -9.22
N SER A 45 -3.24 1.13 -9.00
CA SER A 45 -2.31 0.32 -8.21
C SER A 45 -2.73 0.22 -6.75
N VAL A 46 -3.28 1.29 -6.16
CA VAL A 46 -3.84 1.29 -4.80
C VAL A 46 -5.02 0.31 -4.71
N PHE A 47 -5.95 0.34 -5.67
CA PHE A 47 -7.07 -0.61 -5.69
C PHE A 47 -6.58 -2.07 -5.80
N ILE A 48 -5.62 -2.33 -6.69
CA ILE A 48 -5.03 -3.66 -6.84
C ILE A 48 -4.34 -4.09 -5.54
N LYS A 49 -3.53 -3.22 -4.93
CA LYS A 49 -2.83 -3.49 -3.67
C LYS A 49 -3.80 -3.88 -2.55
N ILE A 50 -4.89 -3.11 -2.39
CA ILE A 50 -5.91 -3.42 -1.37
C ILE A 50 -6.58 -4.75 -1.68
N GLY A 51 -6.95 -5.02 -2.94
CA GLY A 51 -7.53 -6.30 -3.35
C GLY A 51 -6.60 -7.48 -3.05
N VAL A 52 -5.33 -7.40 -3.46
CA VAL A 52 -4.33 -8.43 -3.20
C VAL A 52 -4.08 -8.59 -1.70
N PHE A 53 -4.03 -7.51 -0.93
CA PHE A 53 -3.88 -7.56 0.52
C PHE A 53 -4.99 -8.37 1.18
N VAL A 54 -6.25 -8.09 0.82
CA VAL A 54 -7.40 -8.83 1.34
C VAL A 54 -7.34 -10.32 0.95
N LEU A 55 -6.88 -10.64 -0.26
CA LEU A 55 -6.74 -12.03 -0.70
C LEU A 55 -5.62 -12.78 0.02
N VAL A 56 -4.45 -12.16 0.19
CA VAL A 56 -3.27 -12.75 0.85
C VAL A 56 -3.51 -12.94 2.34
N PHE A 57 -4.12 -11.96 3.01
CA PHE A 57 -4.43 -11.99 4.44
C PHE A 57 -5.88 -12.35 4.74
N LYS A 58 -6.54 -13.08 3.83
CA LYS A 58 -7.97 -13.45 3.93
C LYS A 58 -8.31 -14.14 5.24
N SER A 59 -7.45 -15.04 5.73
CA SER A 59 -7.68 -15.75 7.00
C SER A 59 -7.70 -14.81 8.21
N THR A 60 -6.91 -13.74 8.18
CA THR A 60 -6.90 -12.72 9.24
C THR A 60 -8.05 -11.72 9.08
N ILE A 61 -8.40 -11.34 7.85
CA ILE A 61 -9.38 -10.26 7.59
C ILE A 61 -10.82 -10.79 7.57
N VAL A 62 -11.03 -12.01 7.08
CA VAL A 62 -12.35 -12.67 6.90
C VAL A 62 -12.45 -13.95 7.74
N GLY A 63 -11.47 -14.19 8.63
CA GLY A 63 -11.46 -15.34 9.53
C GLY A 63 -12.65 -15.37 10.49
N ALA A 64 -12.88 -16.53 11.08
CA ALA A 64 -13.92 -16.72 12.10
C ALA A 64 -13.51 -16.14 13.47
N GLU A 65 -12.26 -15.72 13.64
CA GLU A 65 -11.79 -15.08 14.87
C GLU A 65 -12.16 -13.59 14.87
N ASP A 66 -12.86 -13.15 15.91
CA ASP A 66 -13.19 -11.75 16.10
C ASP A 66 -11.94 -10.98 16.53
N LEU A 67 -11.35 -10.22 15.59
CA LEU A 67 -10.28 -9.29 15.93
C LEU A 67 -10.80 -8.19 16.86
N THR A 68 -10.06 -7.95 17.93
CA THR A 68 -10.26 -6.79 18.79
C THR A 68 -10.04 -5.49 18.01
N LEU A 69 -10.58 -4.37 18.52
CA LEU A 69 -10.36 -3.06 17.90
C LEU A 69 -8.87 -2.73 17.78
N VAL A 70 -8.06 -3.08 18.78
CA VAL A 70 -6.61 -2.85 18.80
C VAL A 70 -5.90 -3.61 17.69
N GLU A 71 -6.26 -4.89 17.49
CA GLU A 71 -5.68 -5.71 16.41
C GLU A 71 -6.06 -5.19 15.01
N ARG A 72 -7.30 -4.71 14.84
CA ARG A 72 -7.72 -4.05 13.59
C ARG A 72 -6.89 -2.80 13.32
N LEU A 73 -6.57 -2.01 14.35
CA LEU A 73 -5.70 -0.85 14.21
C LEU A 73 -4.28 -1.26 13.77
N TYR A 74 -3.74 -2.36 14.28
CA TYR A 74 -2.43 -2.86 13.84
C TYR A 74 -2.39 -3.30 12.38
N ILE A 75 -3.53 -3.61 11.76
CA ILE A 75 -3.65 -3.88 10.32
C ILE A 75 -3.77 -2.57 9.53
N ILE A 76 -4.59 -1.64 10.03
CA ILE A 76 -4.92 -0.38 9.37
C ILE A 76 -3.73 0.59 9.34
N ILE A 77 -2.97 0.69 10.44
CA ILE A 77 -1.85 1.62 10.58
C ILE A 77 -0.78 1.38 9.51
N PRO A 78 -0.25 0.15 9.30
CA PRO A 78 0.69 -0.13 8.22
C PRO A 78 0.14 0.24 6.85
N MET A 79 -1.12 -0.11 6.57
CA MET A 79 -1.76 0.18 5.28
C MET A 79 -1.74 1.68 4.97
N PHE A 80 -2.21 2.52 5.90
CA PHE A 80 -2.24 3.97 5.70
C PHE A 80 -0.85 4.59 5.70
N LEU A 81 0.07 4.11 6.54
CA LEU A 81 1.45 4.58 6.56
C LEU A 81 2.08 4.45 5.17
N PHE A 82 1.98 3.28 4.55
CA PHE A 82 2.53 3.08 3.22
C PHE A 82 1.75 3.83 2.14
N LEU A 83 0.41 3.88 2.19
CA LEU A 83 -0.38 4.66 1.23
C LEU A 83 -0.02 6.15 1.21
N VAL A 84 0.22 6.75 2.39
CA VAL A 84 0.65 8.15 2.48
C VAL A 84 2.03 8.33 1.88
N LEU A 85 2.98 7.41 2.14
CA LEU A 85 4.30 7.45 1.52
C LEU A 85 4.23 7.33 -0.01
N GLU A 86 3.38 6.45 -0.54
CA GLU A 86 3.16 6.30 -1.98
C GLU A 86 2.57 7.57 -2.59
N ALA A 87 1.56 8.15 -1.93
CA ALA A 87 0.91 9.38 -2.39
C ALA A 87 1.88 10.56 -2.41
N ILE A 88 2.71 10.72 -1.37
CA ILE A 88 3.75 11.76 -1.32
C ILE A 88 4.75 11.54 -2.44
N TYR A 89 5.23 10.30 -2.63
CA TYR A 89 6.19 9.99 -3.68
C TYR A 89 5.65 10.30 -5.08
N CYS A 90 4.46 9.78 -5.40
CA CYS A 90 3.81 9.99 -6.70
C CYS A 90 3.48 11.47 -6.92
N GLY A 91 2.98 12.16 -5.90
CA GLY A 91 2.69 13.59 -5.97
C GLY A 91 3.95 14.43 -6.25
N ARG A 92 5.07 14.09 -5.60
CA ARG A 92 6.36 14.74 -5.87
C ARG A 92 6.86 14.45 -7.29
N LEU A 93 6.76 13.21 -7.76
CA LEU A 93 7.15 12.84 -9.11
C LEU A 93 6.36 13.64 -10.16
N MET A 94 5.03 13.70 -10.00
CA MET A 94 4.15 14.45 -10.89
C MET A 94 4.45 15.96 -10.88
N ASN A 95 4.69 16.55 -9.71
CA ASN A 95 5.02 17.97 -9.58
C ASN A 95 6.38 18.31 -10.22
N ALA A 96 7.38 17.44 -10.08
CA ALA A 96 8.69 17.63 -10.72
C ALA A 96 8.59 17.65 -12.26
N GLN A 97 7.66 16.88 -12.84
CA GLN A 97 7.42 16.91 -14.29
C GLN A 97 6.79 18.21 -14.78
N GLN A 98 5.90 18.83 -14.00
CA GLN A 98 5.25 20.09 -14.39
C GLN A 98 6.25 21.24 -14.55
N HIS A 99 7.34 21.23 -13.78
CA HIS A 99 8.38 22.26 -13.85
C HIS A 99 9.40 22.07 -14.99
N THR A 100 9.38 20.93 -15.69
CA THR A 100 10.31 20.64 -16.80
C THR A 100 9.67 20.90 -18.18
N LYS A 101 8.37 21.22 -18.22
CA LYS A 101 7.67 21.69 -19.42
C LYS A 101 7.65 23.20 -19.48
#